data_AF-A0AAY5E8Q5-F1
#
_entry.id   AF-A0AAY5E8Q5-F1
#
_cell.length_a   1.000
_cell.length_b   1.000
_cell.length_c   1.000
_cell.angle_alpha   90.00
_cell.angle_beta   90.00
_cell.angle_gamma   90.00
#
_symmetry.space_group_name_H-M   'P 1'
#
loop_
_entity.id
_entity.type
_entity.pdbx_description
1 polymer ?
#
loop_
_entity_poly.entity_id
_entity_poly.type
_entity_poly.pdbx_seq_one_letter_code
_entity_poly.pdbx_strand_id
1 'polypeptide(L)'
;MCAYKLVTVKFKWWGLQSKLENFIHRQEKRIFTNFHRQLFCWMDKWVGLTMEDIRRMEAETQKELQELRETGQVRGTSAAHEQGRQAYRVPPHCATPTSQ
;
A
#
# COMPACT_ATOMS: atom_id res chain seq x y z
N MET A 1 -15.98 -2.45 -6.71
CA MET A 1 -16.09 -1.19 -5.93
C MET A 1 -14.89 -0.32 -6.20
N CYS A 2 -14.98 1.00 -5.99
CA CYS A 2 -13.91 1.97 -6.26
C CYS A 2 -13.67 2.83 -5.02
N ALA A 3 -12.40 3.06 -4.67
CA ALA A 3 -12.00 3.96 -3.59
C ALA A 3 -11.28 5.19 -4.15
N TYR A 4 -11.92 6.35 -4.08
CA TYR A 4 -11.36 7.62 -4.55
C TYR A 4 -10.56 8.30 -3.45
N LYS A 5 -9.25 8.00 -3.39
CA LYS A 5 -8.33 8.53 -2.37
C LYS A 5 -7.67 9.82 -2.86
N LEU A 6 -8.24 10.97 -2.46
CA LEU A 6 -7.65 12.29 -2.70
C LEU A 6 -6.48 12.52 -1.72
N VAL A 7 -5.26 12.63 -2.24
CA VAL A 7 -4.04 12.84 -1.44
C VAL A 7 -3.57 14.28 -1.63
N THR A 8 -3.36 15.00 -0.53
CA THR A 8 -2.78 16.34 -0.52
C THR A 8 -1.49 16.33 0.28
N VAL A 9 -0.39 16.76 -0.34
CA VAL A 9 0.93 16.86 0.30
C VAL A 9 1.35 18.32 0.31
N LYS A 10 1.86 18.79 1.46
CA LYS A 10 2.41 20.14 1.61
C LYS A 10 3.77 20.05 2.29
N PHE A 11 4.83 20.46 1.60
CA PHE A 11 6.18 20.49 2.14
C PHE A 11 6.84 21.85 1.86
N LYS A 12 6.67 22.80 2.78
CA LYS A 12 7.17 24.17 2.60
C LYS A 12 8.63 24.31 3.01
N TRP A 13 9.54 24.01 2.09
CA TRP A 13 10.98 24.26 2.23
C TRP A 13 11.55 24.80 0.92
N TRP A 14 12.20 25.96 1.00
CA TRP A 14 12.88 26.57 -0.14
C TRP A 14 13.90 25.60 -0.78
N GLY A 15 13.82 25.45 -2.10
CA GLY A 15 14.71 24.58 -2.88
C GLY A 15 14.38 23.08 -2.87
N LEU A 16 13.53 22.59 -1.96
CA LEU A 16 13.20 21.15 -1.84
C LEU A 16 11.72 20.81 -2.00
N GLN A 17 10.83 21.80 -1.89
CA GLN A 17 9.37 21.62 -1.94
C GLN A 17 8.91 20.68 -3.06
N SER A 18 9.10 21.06 -4.32
CA SER A 18 8.59 20.28 -5.45
C SER A 18 9.19 18.89 -5.54
N LYS A 19 10.46 18.73 -5.16
CA LYS A 19 11.15 17.43 -5.20
C LYS A 19 10.55 16.47 -4.16
N LEU A 20 10.32 16.95 -2.94
CA LEU A 20 9.81 16.14 -1.85
C LEU A 20 8.31 15.89 -1.94
N GLU A 21 7.51 16.88 -2.35
CA GLU A 21 6.07 16.67 -2.60
C GLU A 21 5.84 15.60 -3.67
N ASN A 22 6.56 15.70 -4.80
CA ASN A 22 6.49 14.68 -5.85
C ASN A 22 7.00 13.31 -5.39
N PHE A 23 8.05 13.28 -4.57
CA PHE A 23 8.57 12.03 -4.02
C PHE A 23 7.52 11.34 -3.13
N ILE A 24 6.88 12.08 -2.22
CA ILE A 24 5.84 11.54 -1.32
C ILE A 24 4.68 11.00 -2.15
N HIS A 25 4.20 11.74 -3.16
CA HIS A 25 3.15 11.24 -4.05
C HIS A 25 3.52 9.93 -4.77
N ARG A 26 4.79 9.77 -5.18
CA ARG A 26 5.26 8.50 -5.79
C ARG A 26 5.25 7.35 -4.78
N GLN A 27 5.66 7.61 -3.53
CA GLN A 27 5.63 6.59 -2.48
C GLN A 27 4.20 6.21 -2.11
N GLU A 28 3.29 7.17 -1.93
CA GLU A 28 1.87 6.92 -1.67
C GLU A 28 1.23 6.06 -2.77
N LYS A 29 1.49 6.39 -4.03
CA LYS A 29 1.03 5.58 -5.17
C LYS A 29 1.57 4.14 -5.09
N ARG A 30 2.85 3.96 -4.74
CA ARG A 30 3.46 2.63 -4.57
C ARG A 30 2.83 1.86 -3.42
N ILE A 31 2.63 2.50 -2.27
CA ILE A 31 2.00 1.92 -1.08
C ILE A 31 0.59 1.44 -1.43
N PHE A 32 -0.25 2.30 -2.00
CA PHE A 32 -1.60 1.91 -2.37
C PHE A 32 -1.64 0.81 -3.42
N THR A 33 -0.74 0.84 -4.40
CA THR A 33 -0.69 -0.21 -5.42
C THR A 33 -0.38 -1.57 -4.79
N ASN A 34 0.65 -1.65 -3.95
CA ASN A 34 1.05 -2.91 -3.32
C ASN A 34 0.03 -3.37 -2.27
N PHE A 35 -0.52 -2.44 -1.49
CA PHE A 35 -1.54 -2.71 -0.49
C PHE A 35 -2.78 -3.35 -1.11
N HIS A 36 -3.36 -2.79 -2.19
CA HIS A 36 -4.58 -3.37 -2.76
C HIS A 36 -4.31 -4.72 -3.47
N ARG A 37 -3.10 -4.91 -4.03
CA ARG A 37 -2.69 -6.23 -4.54
C ARG A 37 -2.67 -7.26 -3.41
N GLN A 38 -2.05 -6.95 -2.28
CA GLN A 38 -2.00 -7.83 -1.11
C GLN A 38 -3.40 -8.06 -0.52
N LEU A 39 -4.20 -7.00 -0.37
CA LEU A 39 -5.56 -7.08 0.14
C LEU A 39 -6.40 -8.08 -0.68
N PHE A 40 -6.33 -8.00 -2.01
CA PHE A 40 -7.03 -8.95 -2.87
C PHE A 40 -6.45 -10.37 -2.78
N CYS A 41 -5.13 -10.51 -2.85
CA CYS A 41 -4.49 -11.84 -2.74
C CYS A 41 -4.65 -12.49 -1.36
N TRP A 42 -5.04 -11.74 -0.33
CA TRP A 42 -5.34 -12.24 1.01
C TRP A 42 -6.84 -12.36 1.28
N MET A 43 -7.71 -12.26 0.26
CA MET A 43 -9.17 -12.32 0.42
C MET A 43 -9.64 -13.51 1.26
N ASP A 44 -9.11 -14.71 0.99
CA ASP A 44 -9.46 -15.93 1.72
C ASP A 44 -9.14 -15.87 3.23
N LYS A 45 -8.23 -14.98 3.63
CA LYS A 45 -7.85 -14.80 5.04
C LYS A 45 -8.78 -13.86 5.80
N TRP A 46 -9.50 -12.96 5.13
CA TRP A 46 -10.29 -11.92 5.79
C TRP A 46 -11.78 -11.91 5.45
N VAL A 47 -12.21 -12.55 4.35
CA VAL A 47 -13.61 -12.51 3.89
C VAL A 47 -14.61 -13.09 4.90
N GLY A 48 -14.18 -14.05 5.72
CA GLY A 48 -15.02 -14.70 6.74
C GLY A 48 -14.93 -14.10 8.15
N LEU A 49 -14.14 -13.04 8.35
CA LEU A 49 -13.93 -12.47 9.68
C LEU A 49 -15.11 -11.61 10.12
N THR A 50 -15.43 -11.69 11.42
CA THR A 50 -16.37 -10.76 12.04
C THR A 50 -15.65 -9.50 12.49
N MET A 51 -16.40 -8.41 12.76
CA MET A 51 -15.81 -7.20 13.33
C MET A 51 -15.21 -7.42 14.72
N GLU A 52 -15.68 -8.42 15.48
CA GLU A 52 -15.09 -8.79 16.77
C GLU A 52 -13.70 -9.42 16.58
N ASP A 53 -13.56 -10.32 15.59
CA ASP A 53 -12.27 -10.90 15.23
C ASP A 53 -11.27 -9.83 14.81
N ILE A 54 -11.71 -8.84 14.01
CA ILE A 54 -10.87 -7.70 13.61
C ILE A 54 -10.37 -6.94 14.84
N ARG A 55 -11.24 -6.60 15.80
CA ARG A 55 -10.84 -5.87 17.01
C ARG A 55 -9.86 -6.66 17.88
N ARG A 56 -10.04 -7.98 18.00
CA ARG A 56 -9.10 -8.86 18.71
C ARG A 56 -7.72 -8.84 18.03
N MET A 57 -7.69 -9.01 16.71
CA MET A 57 -6.45 -8.98 15.94
C MET A 57 -5.76 -7.60 15.97
N GLU A 58 -6.51 -6.49 15.99
CA GLU A 58 -5.94 -5.15 16.15
C GLU A 58 -5.19 -5.02 17.48
N ALA A 59 -5.78 -5.52 18.58
CA ALA A 59 -5.17 -5.50 19.91
C ALA A 59 -3.92 -6.39 20.01
N GLU A 60 -3.95 -7.58 19.40
CA GLU A 60 -2.80 -8.48 19.31
C GLU A 60 -1.67 -7.86 18.46
N THR A 61 -2.00 -7.39 17.26
CA THR A 61 -1.07 -6.74 16.34
C THR A 61 -0.41 -5.52 16.96
N GLN A 62 -1.15 -4.73 17.76
CA GLN A 62 -0.58 -3.57 18.45
C GLN A 62 0.55 -3.97 19.42
N LYS A 63 0.38 -5.06 20.18
CA LYS A 63 1.40 -5.56 21.11
C LYS A 63 2.63 -6.07 20.34
N GLU A 64 2.40 -6.91 19.34
CA GLU A 64 3.46 -7.45 18.49
C GLU A 64 4.27 -6.34 17.79
N LEU A 65 3.59 -5.33 17.25
CA LEU A 65 4.26 -4.20 16.60
C LEU A 65 5.07 -3.35 17.57
N GLN A 66 4.64 -3.21 18.83
CA GLN A 66 5.41 -2.52 19.85
C GLN A 66 6.71 -3.28 20.17
N GLU A 67 6.61 -4.59 20.41
CA GLU A 67 7.78 -5.45 20.66
C GLU A 67 8.76 -5.46 19.48
N LEU A 68 8.25 -5.56 18.25
CA LEU A 68 9.06 -5.53 17.04
C LEU A 68 9.76 -4.19 16.80
N ARG A 69 9.19 -3.07 17.28
CA ARG A 69 9.85 -1.75 17.19
C ARG A 69 11.04 -1.63 18.14
N GLU A 70 10.97 -2.28 19.29
CA GLU A 70 12.01 -2.24 20.31
C GLU A 70 13.12 -3.26 20.05
N THR A 71 12.76 -4.45 19.58
CA THR A 71 13.67 -5.60 19.50
C THR A 71 13.95 -6.07 18.07
N GLY A 72 13.09 -5.70 17.12
CA GLY A 72 13.14 -6.22 15.76
C GLY A 72 14.18 -5.53 14.87
N GLN A 73 14.62 -6.25 13.84
CA GLN A 73 15.47 -5.70 12.79
C GLN A 73 14.65 -4.91 11.76
N VAL A 74 15.29 -3.92 11.13
CA VAL A 74 14.68 -3.13 10.04
C VAL A 74 14.29 -4.05 8.88
N ARG A 75 13.02 -4.00 8.48
CA ARG A 75 12.45 -4.82 7.40
C ARG A 75 11.38 -4.06 6.62
N GLY A 76 11.01 -4.58 5.45
CA GLY A 76 9.92 -4.05 4.63
C GLY A 76 10.39 -3.15 3.48
N THR A 77 9.57 -2.16 3.14
CA THR A 77 9.79 -1.35 1.92
C THR A 77 10.88 -0.32 2.14
N SER A 78 11.96 -0.38 1.34
CA SER A 78 12.95 0.70 1.25
C SER A 78 12.55 1.73 0.18
N ALA A 79 12.66 3.00 0.55
CA ALA A 79 12.42 4.13 -0.34
C ALA A 79 13.50 4.29 -1.43
N ALA A 80 14.71 3.76 -1.21
CA ALA A 80 15.82 3.85 -2.16
C ALA A 80 15.65 2.93 -3.37
N HIS A 81 14.81 1.89 -3.27
CA HIS A 81 14.60 0.93 -4.33
C HIS A 81 13.44 1.37 -5.22
N GLU A 82 13.72 2.09 -6.30
CA GLU A 82 12.75 2.29 -7.37
C GLU A 82 12.47 0.92 -8.03
N GLN A 83 11.24 0.41 -7.89
CA GLN A 83 10.80 -0.71 -8.70
C GLN A 83 10.64 -0.18 -10.13
N GLY A 84 11.59 -0.54 -11.00
CA GLY A 84 11.48 -0.29 -12.43
C GLY A 84 10.09 -0.72 -12.93
N ARG A 85 9.53 0.06 -13.85
CA ARG A 85 8.25 -0.25 -14.51
C ARG A 85 8.39 -1.58 -15.24
N GLN A 86 8.12 -2.70 -14.58
CA GLN A 86 7.66 -3.86 -15.30
C GLN A 86 6.21 -3.56 -15.62
N ALA A 87 5.98 -3.11 -16.85
CA ALA A 87 4.63 -3.01 -17.39
C ALA A 87 3.98 -4.38 -17.16
N TYR A 88 3.05 -4.45 -16.22
CA TYR A 88 2.16 -5.59 -16.10
C TYR A 88 1.42 -5.66 -17.44
N ARG A 89 1.91 -6.48 -18.39
CA ARG A 89 1.08 -6.91 -19.51
C ARG A 89 -0.05 -7.69 -18.87
N VAL A 90 -1.24 -7.10 -18.87
CA VAL A 90 -2.45 -7.87 -18.63
C VAL A 90 -2.44 -8.99 -19.68
N PRO A 91 -2.39 -10.26 -19.28
CA PRO A 91 -2.39 -11.34 -20.24
C PRO A 91 -3.70 -11.26 -21.05
N PRO A 92 -3.67 -11.54 -22.37
CA PRO A 92 -4.77 -11.24 -23.28
C PRO A 92 -6.10 -11.90 -22.89
N HIS A 93 -6.06 -12.98 -22.10
CA HIS A 93 -7.27 -13.63 -21.59
C HIS A 93 -8.02 -12.84 -20.50
N CYS A 94 -7.40 -11.81 -19.92
CA CYS A 94 -8.03 -10.90 -18.95
C CYS A 94 -8.46 -9.56 -19.55
N ALA A 95 -8.21 -9.31 -20.84
CA ALA A 95 -8.74 -8.15 -21.53
C ALA A 95 -10.20 -8.42 -21.91
N THR A 96 -11.14 -7.81 -21.19
CA THR A 96 -12.54 -7.85 -21.61
C THR A 96 -12.69 -7.16 -22.96
N PRO A 97 -13.50 -7.68 -23.89
CA PRO A 97 -13.81 -6.98 -25.12
C PRO A 97 -14.51 -5.67 -24.74
N THR A 98 -13.89 -4.53 -25.06
CA THR A 98 -14.58 -3.25 -25.03
C THR A 98 -15.76 -3.37 -26.00
N SER A 99 -16.99 -3.35 -25.49
CA SER A 99 -18.18 -3.28 -26.32
C SER A 99 -18.15 -1.98 -27.11
N GLN A 100 -18.35 -2.08 -28.42
CA GLN A 100 -18.60 -0.94 -29.32
C GLN A 100 -19.84 -0.18 -28.89
#